data_AF-A0A1L6FBZ8-F1
#
_entry.id   AF-A0A1L6FBZ8-F1
#
_cell.length_a   1.000
_cell.length_b   1.000
_cell.length_c   1.000
_cell.angle_alpha   90.00
_cell.angle_beta   90.00
_cell.angle_gamma   90.00
#
_symmetry.space_group_name_H-M   'P 1'
#
loop_
_entity.id
_entity.type
_entity.pdbx_description
1 polymer ?
#
loop_
_entity_poly.entity_id
_entity_poly.type
_entity_poly.pdbx_seq_one_letter_code
_entity_poly.pdbx_strand_id
1 'polypeptide(L)'
;MIMGLILLDFWPITTIVSKKPAFGTQPYFGLISTVIVLSVAGVVWETGVNLSGMDTVDYLVRIPVSFVFGTFILLTLFQTAPFQKLAQPAKGCALIFGSALLALLTYELYRFASINAFAHIQAGPPAYDLDLWIATAMLSITFPLIVAYAEGFAFWPLKNDDRH
;
A
#
# COMPACT_ATOMS: atom_id res chain seq x y z
N MET A 1 6.71 0.79 -2.14
CA MET A 1 7.79 -0.01 -2.76
C MET A 1 8.06 -1.30 -2.01
N ILE A 2 8.45 -1.25 -0.74
CA ILE A 2 8.56 -2.48 0.09
C ILE A 2 7.25 -3.27 0.16
N MET A 3 6.10 -2.59 0.28
CA MET A 3 4.79 -3.24 0.27
C MET A 3 4.54 -4.07 -1.00
N GLY A 4 4.99 -3.60 -2.17
CA GLY A 4 4.86 -4.38 -3.41
C GLY A 4 5.70 -5.66 -3.39
N LEU A 5 6.89 -5.62 -2.78
CA LEU A 5 7.74 -6.81 -2.61
C LEU A 5 7.10 -7.81 -1.62
N ILE A 6 6.44 -7.29 -0.57
CA ILE A 6 5.67 -8.10 0.38
C ILE A 6 4.48 -8.77 -0.33
N LEU A 7 3.74 -8.06 -1.18
CA LEU A 7 2.62 -8.62 -1.96
C LEU A 7 3.08 -9.74 -2.92
N LEU A 8 4.32 -9.67 -3.40
CA LEU A 8 4.95 -10.72 -4.19
C LEU A 8 5.55 -11.85 -3.34
N ASP A 9 5.35 -11.86 -2.02
CA ASP A 9 5.96 -12.84 -1.10
C ASP A 9 7.49 -12.95 -1.30
N PHE A 10 8.16 -11.84 -1.62
CA PHE A 10 9.59 -11.80 -1.98
C PHE A 10 9.97 -12.76 -3.13
N TRP A 11 9.03 -13.13 -4.00
CA TRP A 11 9.23 -14.05 -5.14
C TRP A 11 10.49 -13.77 -5.98
N PRO A 12 10.82 -12.51 -6.34
CA PRO A 12 12.04 -12.23 -7.10
C PRO A 12 13.32 -12.66 -6.37
N ILE A 13 13.32 -12.63 -5.04
CA ILE A 13 14.47 -12.98 -4.22
C ILE A 13 14.47 -14.47 -3.92
N THR A 14 13.32 -15.07 -3.62
CA THR A 14 13.23 -16.52 -3.37
C THR A 14 13.62 -17.34 -4.61
N THR A 15 13.38 -16.83 -5.82
CA THR A 15 13.87 -17.44 -7.07
C THR A 15 15.40 -17.35 -7.26
N ILE A 16 16.05 -16.32 -6.69
CA ILE A 16 17.52 -16.21 -6.66
C ILE A 16 18.09 -17.16 -5.59
N VAL A 17 17.47 -17.20 -4.42
CA VAL A 17 17.87 -18.06 -3.29
C VAL A 17 17.72 -19.54 -3.65
N SER A 18 16.66 -19.94 -4.36
CA SER A 18 16.48 -21.34 -4.78
C SER A 18 17.59 -21.82 -5.72
N LYS A 19 18.17 -20.91 -6.52
CA LYS A 19 19.33 -21.20 -7.38
C LYS A 19 20.65 -21.12 -6.62
N LYS A 20 20.74 -20.28 -5.58
CA LYS A 20 21.96 -20.06 -4.78
C LYS A 20 21.60 -19.90 -3.29
N PRO A 21 21.61 -21.00 -2.50
CA PRO A 21 21.17 -20.99 -1.09
C PRO A 21 21.96 -20.04 -0.20
N ALA A 22 23.21 -19.75 -0.54
CA ALA A 22 24.08 -18.82 0.18
C ALA A 22 23.53 -17.38 0.25
N PHE A 23 22.62 -16.99 -0.65
CA PHE A 23 21.97 -15.68 -0.62
C PHE A 23 20.70 -15.63 0.25
N GLY A 24 20.26 -16.78 0.78
CA GLY A 24 19.13 -16.86 1.70
C GLY A 24 19.49 -16.58 3.16
N THR A 25 20.79 -16.47 3.48
CA THR A 25 21.26 -16.17 4.83
C THR A 25 21.37 -14.66 5.05
N GLN A 26 21.16 -14.24 6.29
CA GLN A 26 21.48 -12.88 6.71
C GLN A 26 23.00 -12.69 6.71
N PRO A 27 23.53 -11.53 6.28
CA PRO A 27 22.82 -10.29 5.92
C PRO A 27 22.46 -10.15 4.43
N TYR A 28 22.82 -11.12 3.58
CA TYR A 28 22.70 -11.02 2.13
C TYR A 28 21.25 -10.87 1.65
N PHE A 29 20.32 -11.61 2.26
CA PHE A 29 18.90 -11.51 1.93
C PHE A 29 18.37 -10.08 2.11
N GLY A 30 18.72 -9.43 3.23
CA GLY A 30 18.34 -8.05 3.51
C GLY A 30 18.96 -7.07 2.51
N LEU A 31 20.24 -7.24 2.19
CA LEU A 31 20.95 -6.35 1.27
C LEU A 31 20.36 -6.42 -0.15
N ILE A 32 20.09 -7.62 -0.66
CA ILE A 32 19.46 -7.82 -1.98
C ILE A 32 18.05 -7.20 -1.97
N SER A 33 17.27 -7.42 -0.91
CA SER A 33 15.94 -6.83 -0.77
C SER A 33 16.00 -5.30 -0.80
N THR A 34 16.92 -4.69 -0.05
CA THR A 34 17.12 -3.24 -0.04
C THR A 34 17.48 -2.71 -1.41
N VAL A 35 18.43 -3.34 -2.12
CA VAL A 35 18.83 -2.92 -3.47
C VAL A 35 17.64 -2.96 -4.43
N ILE A 36 16.84 -4.04 -4.40
CA ILE A 36 15.64 -4.16 -5.25
C ILE A 36 14.64 -3.06 -4.90
N VAL A 37 14.33 -2.86 -3.62
CA VAL A 37 13.35 -1.86 -3.17
C VAL A 37 13.80 -0.45 -3.54
N LEU A 38 15.07 -0.11 -3.33
CA LEU A 38 15.62 1.19 -3.71
C LEU A 38 15.60 1.41 -5.22
N SER A 39 15.94 0.38 -6.00
CA SER A 39 15.93 0.48 -7.46
C SER A 39 14.52 0.75 -7.99
N VAL A 40 13.53 -0.03 -7.55
CA VAL A 40 12.14 0.18 -7.99
C VAL A 40 11.61 1.51 -7.44
N ALA A 41 11.97 1.89 -6.20
CA ALA A 41 11.57 3.17 -5.62
C ALA A 41 12.13 4.36 -6.39
N GLY A 42 13.40 4.29 -6.78
CA GLY A 42 14.05 5.27 -7.63
C GLY A 42 13.32 5.41 -8.96
N VAL A 43 13.02 4.30 -9.64
CA VAL A 43 12.26 4.34 -10.90
C VAL A 43 10.90 5.00 -10.73
N VAL A 44 10.13 4.63 -9.70
CA VAL A 44 8.81 5.23 -9.48
C VAL A 44 8.91 6.71 -9.10
N TRP A 45 9.91 7.09 -8.30
CA TRP A 45 10.20 8.48 -7.98
C TRP A 45 10.53 9.30 -9.23
N GLU A 46 11.47 8.84 -10.05
CA GLU A 46 11.87 9.51 -11.29
C GLU A 46 10.66 9.70 -12.21
N THR A 47 9.79 8.69 -12.33
CA THR A 47 8.58 8.81 -13.16
C THR A 47 7.55 9.79 -12.60
N GLY A 48 7.33 9.82 -11.29
CA GLY A 48 6.35 10.70 -10.67
C GLY A 48 6.82 12.15 -10.55
N VAL A 49 7.97 12.35 -9.92
CA VAL A 49 8.46 13.69 -9.55
C VAL A 49 9.18 14.35 -10.72
N ASN A 50 10.19 13.69 -11.30
CA ASN A 50 11.07 14.34 -12.28
C ASN A 50 10.47 14.35 -13.69
N LEU A 51 9.85 13.26 -14.14
CA LEU A 51 9.27 13.16 -15.49
C LEU A 51 7.86 13.76 -15.58
N SER A 52 7.02 13.51 -14.57
CA SER A 52 5.63 14.03 -14.58
C SER A 52 5.50 15.40 -13.91
N GLY A 53 6.58 15.92 -13.29
CA GLY A 53 6.59 17.22 -12.63
C GLY A 53 5.68 17.30 -11.39
N MET A 54 5.33 16.16 -10.79
CA MET A 54 4.50 16.15 -9.58
C MET A 54 5.27 16.77 -8.42
N ASP A 55 4.54 17.55 -7.61
CA ASP A 55 5.09 18.04 -6.35
C ASP A 55 5.44 16.85 -5.43
N THR A 56 6.50 17.01 -4.63
CA THR A 56 7.01 15.94 -3.77
C THR A 56 6.00 15.50 -2.71
N VAL A 57 5.25 16.45 -2.14
CA VAL A 57 4.25 16.17 -1.10
C VAL A 57 3.03 15.50 -1.70
N ASP A 58 2.52 16.01 -2.83
CA ASP A 58 1.42 15.35 -3.56
C ASP A 58 1.82 13.93 -3.99
N TYR A 59 3.03 13.75 -4.54
CA TYR A 59 3.56 12.43 -4.87
C TYR A 59 3.55 11.49 -3.66
N LEU A 60 4.03 11.95 -2.49
CA LEU A 60 4.09 11.16 -1.25
C LEU A 60 2.69 10.72 -0.78
N VAL A 61 1.71 11.61 -0.82
CA VAL A 61 0.36 11.28 -0.33
C VAL A 61 -0.38 10.40 -1.33
N ARG A 62 -0.34 10.79 -2.61
CA ARG A 62 -1.11 10.15 -3.67
C ARG A 62 -0.60 8.78 -4.05
N ILE A 63 0.71 8.54 -3.98
CA ILE A 63 1.32 7.27 -4.38
C ILE A 63 1.66 6.38 -3.18
N PRO A 64 2.74 6.59 -2.41
CA PRO A 64 3.15 5.64 -1.38
C PRO A 64 2.19 5.57 -0.20
N VAL A 65 1.67 6.68 0.34
CA VAL A 65 0.72 6.64 1.49
C VAL A 65 -0.57 5.94 1.09
N SER A 66 -1.18 6.36 -0.02
CA SER A 66 -2.42 5.74 -0.52
C SER A 66 -2.21 4.25 -0.89
N PHE A 67 -1.05 3.90 -1.47
CA PHE A 67 -0.71 2.50 -1.81
C PHE A 67 -0.55 1.60 -0.57
N VAL A 68 0.07 2.10 0.50
CA VAL A 68 0.13 1.40 1.79
C VAL A 68 -1.29 1.12 2.29
N PHE A 69 -2.21 2.06 2.11
CA PHE A 69 -3.61 1.89 2.49
C PHE A 69 -4.36 0.85 1.67
N GLY A 70 -4.26 0.94 0.35
CA GLY A 70 -4.83 -0.08 -0.53
C GLY A 70 -4.26 -1.48 -0.27
N THR A 71 -3.00 -1.55 0.20
CA THR A 71 -2.38 -2.79 0.66
C THR A 71 -3.04 -3.31 1.94
N PHE A 72 -3.20 -2.46 2.97
CA PHE A 72 -3.85 -2.87 4.22
C PHE A 72 -5.30 -3.29 4.04
N ILE A 73 -6.08 -2.60 3.20
CA ILE A 73 -7.46 -3.03 2.92
C ILE A 73 -7.44 -4.45 2.34
N LEU A 74 -6.57 -4.71 1.38
CA LEU A 74 -6.58 -5.98 0.67
C LEU A 74 -5.97 -7.14 1.50
N LEU A 75 -4.97 -6.86 2.31
CA LEU A 75 -4.32 -7.83 3.20
C LEU A 75 -5.08 -8.05 4.51
N THR A 76 -5.54 -6.99 5.15
CA THR A 76 -6.14 -7.04 6.48
C THR A 76 -7.66 -7.23 6.39
N LEU A 77 -8.37 -6.42 5.59
CA LEU A 77 -9.83 -6.55 5.50
C LEU A 77 -10.25 -7.73 4.62
N PHE A 78 -9.63 -7.87 3.45
CA PHE A 78 -9.99 -8.94 2.51
C PHE A 78 -9.17 -10.21 2.68
N GLN A 79 -8.12 -10.21 3.52
CA GLN A 79 -7.28 -11.39 3.75
C GLN A 79 -6.75 -12.03 2.45
N THR A 80 -6.50 -11.22 1.41
CA THR A 80 -6.17 -11.67 0.04
C THR A 80 -7.25 -12.47 -0.69
N ALA A 81 -8.45 -12.64 -0.13
CA ALA A 81 -9.52 -13.52 -0.62
C ALA A 81 -9.80 -13.43 -2.13
N PRO A 82 -9.82 -12.23 -2.78
CA PRO A 82 -10.05 -12.14 -4.22
C PRO A 82 -9.00 -12.87 -5.07
N PHE A 83 -7.78 -13.06 -4.56
CA PHE A 83 -6.63 -13.59 -5.30
C PHE A 83 -5.92 -14.76 -4.59
N GLN A 84 -6.49 -15.29 -3.49
CA GLN A 84 -5.90 -16.35 -2.68
C GLN A 84 -5.50 -17.61 -3.48
N LYS A 85 -6.26 -17.94 -4.52
CA LYS A 85 -6.06 -19.16 -5.32
C LYS A 85 -4.96 -19.04 -6.38
N LEU A 86 -4.44 -17.84 -6.61
CA LEU A 86 -3.38 -17.63 -7.60
C LEU A 86 -2.02 -18.01 -7.03
N ALA A 87 -1.17 -18.61 -7.86
CA ALA A 87 0.24 -18.83 -7.53
C ALA A 87 1.07 -17.57 -7.82
N GLN A 88 2.22 -17.43 -7.15
CA GLN A 88 3.20 -16.40 -7.51
C GLN A 88 3.81 -16.69 -8.89
N PRO A 89 4.08 -15.69 -9.73
CA PRO A 89 4.01 -14.24 -9.45
C PRO A 89 2.64 -13.60 -9.73
N ALA A 90 1.71 -14.34 -10.34
CA ALA A 90 0.41 -13.79 -10.75
C ALA A 90 -0.40 -13.25 -9.57
N LYS A 91 -0.34 -13.94 -8.42
CA LYS A 91 -0.94 -13.48 -7.16
C LYS A 91 -0.43 -12.09 -6.77
N GLY A 92 0.88 -11.93 -6.64
CA GLY A 92 1.45 -10.64 -6.23
C GLY A 92 1.17 -9.51 -7.21
N CYS A 93 1.20 -9.77 -8.51
CA CYS A 93 0.82 -8.79 -9.52
C CYS A 93 -0.66 -8.36 -9.37
N ALA A 94 -1.58 -9.32 -9.18
CA ALA A 94 -2.99 -9.05 -8.97
C ALA A 94 -3.24 -8.27 -7.66
N LEU A 95 -2.51 -8.62 -6.59
CA LEU A 95 -2.55 -7.90 -5.32
C LEU A 95 -2.05 -6.46 -5.47
N ILE A 96 -0.91 -6.25 -6.15
CA ILE A 96 -0.37 -4.91 -6.42
C ILE A 96 -1.37 -4.07 -7.20
N PHE A 97 -1.95 -4.63 -8.26
CA PHE A 97 -2.95 -3.93 -9.06
C PHE A 97 -4.21 -3.61 -8.24
N GLY A 98 -4.72 -4.56 -7.48
CA GLY A 98 -5.87 -4.35 -6.58
C GLY A 98 -5.59 -3.30 -5.51
N SER A 99 -4.40 -3.31 -4.92
CA SER A 99 -3.97 -2.29 -3.95
C SER A 99 -3.81 -0.92 -4.59
N ALA A 100 -3.30 -0.82 -5.82
CA ALA A 100 -3.23 0.44 -6.54
C ALA A 100 -4.64 0.99 -6.87
N LEU A 101 -5.57 0.13 -7.27
CA LEU A 101 -6.96 0.53 -7.51
C LEU A 101 -7.62 1.04 -6.22
N LEU A 102 -7.47 0.31 -5.11
CA LEU A 102 -8.00 0.72 -3.81
C LEU A 102 -7.34 2.00 -3.30
N ALA A 103 -6.05 2.20 -3.55
CA ALA A 103 -5.35 3.44 -3.23
C ALA A 103 -5.98 4.64 -3.93
N LEU A 104 -6.25 4.53 -5.24
CA LEU A 104 -6.92 5.58 -6.01
C LEU A 104 -8.33 5.85 -5.47
N LEU A 105 -9.11 4.79 -5.23
CA LEU A 105 -10.47 4.91 -4.72
C LEU A 105 -10.52 5.57 -3.33
N THR A 106 -9.63 5.17 -2.43
CA THR A 106 -9.56 5.73 -1.07
C THR A 106 -9.08 7.17 -1.08
N TYR A 107 -8.08 7.50 -1.89
CA TYR A 107 -7.63 8.88 -2.05
C TYR A 107 -8.79 9.79 -2.52
N GLU A 108 -9.52 9.40 -3.57
CA GLU A 108 -10.64 10.21 -4.05
C GLU A 108 -11.81 10.25 -3.06
N LEU A 109 -12.05 9.16 -2.31
CA LEU A 109 -13.05 9.16 -1.24
C LEU A 109 -12.71 10.18 -0.16
N TYR A 110 -11.46 10.21 0.31
CA TYR A 110 -11.02 11.17 1.32
C TYR A 110 -11.03 12.60 0.77
N ARG A 111 -10.57 12.80 -0.46
CA ARG A 111 -10.65 14.10 -1.13
C ARG A 111 -12.10 14.58 -1.23
N PHE A 112 -13.03 13.73 -1.64
CA PHE A 112 -14.46 14.04 -1.66
C PHE A 112 -14.99 14.37 -0.26
N ALA A 113 -14.67 13.55 0.75
CA ALA A 113 -15.07 13.79 2.13
C ALA A 113 -14.56 15.14 2.66
N SER A 114 -13.32 15.52 2.34
CA SER A 114 -12.73 16.79 2.76
C SER A 114 -13.49 18.00 2.22
N ILE A 115 -13.92 17.96 0.95
CA ILE A 115 -14.65 19.05 0.29
C ILE A 115 -16.05 19.23 0.91
N ASN A 116 -16.66 18.13 1.37
CA ASN A 116 -17.98 18.17 2.01
C ASN A 116 -17.91 18.52 3.51
N ALA A 117 -16.82 18.16 4.19
CA ALA A 117 -16.65 18.41 5.62
C ALA A 117 -16.07 19.80 5.92
N PHE A 118 -15.24 20.34 5.04
CA PHE A 118 -14.54 21.62 5.22
C PHE A 118 -14.81 22.57 4.05
N ALA A 119 -15.02 23.85 4.35
CA ALA A 119 -15.08 24.87 3.33
C ALA A 119 -13.66 25.14 2.77
N HIS A 120 -13.45 24.86 1.48
CA HIS A 120 -12.25 25.22 0.72
C HIS A 120 -10.91 24.87 1.40
N ILE A 121 -10.60 23.58 1.50
CA ILE A 121 -9.25 23.11 1.83
C ILE A 121 -8.34 23.19 0.59
N GLN A 122 -7.15 23.78 0.72
CA GLN A 122 -6.23 23.99 -0.39
C GLN A 122 -5.31 22.78 -0.59
N ALA A 123 -5.06 22.41 -1.84
CA ALA A 123 -4.09 21.39 -2.21
C ALA A 123 -2.78 22.05 -2.67
N GLY A 124 -1.64 21.42 -2.38
CA GLY A 124 -0.34 21.93 -2.81
C GLY A 124 0.23 23.08 -1.96
N PRO A 125 1.33 23.69 -2.41
CA PRO A 125 2.08 24.67 -1.63
C PRO A 125 1.30 25.97 -1.36
N PRO A 126 1.67 26.71 -0.28
CA PRO A 126 2.75 26.41 0.67
C PRO A 126 2.35 25.48 1.82
N ALA A 127 1.04 25.31 2.06
CA ALA A 127 0.53 24.70 3.29
C ALA A 127 0.22 23.20 3.14
N TYR A 128 -0.12 22.72 1.94
CA TYR A 128 -0.46 21.31 1.68
C TYR A 128 -1.60 20.79 2.56
N ASP A 129 -2.58 21.65 2.87
CA ASP A 129 -3.62 21.37 3.86
C ASP A 129 -4.41 20.10 3.50
N LEU A 130 -4.83 19.97 2.24
CA LEU A 130 -5.55 18.79 1.76
C LEU A 130 -4.68 17.53 1.83
N ASP A 131 -3.44 17.61 1.34
CA ASP A 131 -2.53 16.47 1.24
C ASP A 131 -2.21 15.91 2.62
N LEU A 132 -1.89 16.80 3.57
CA LEU A 132 -1.62 16.45 4.97
C LEU A 132 -2.88 15.94 5.67
N TRP A 133 -4.04 16.53 5.40
CA TRP A 133 -5.31 16.05 5.95
C TRP A 133 -5.64 14.64 5.47
N ILE A 134 -5.50 14.34 4.17
CA ILE A 134 -5.74 13.00 3.63
C ILE A 134 -4.74 12.01 4.25
N ALA A 135 -3.46 12.35 4.28
CA ALA A 135 -2.42 11.49 4.84
C ALA A 135 -2.67 11.16 6.32
N THR A 136 -3.04 12.16 7.13
CA THR A 136 -3.32 11.99 8.56
C THR A 136 -4.64 11.24 8.80
N ALA A 137 -5.70 11.52 8.03
CA ALA A 137 -6.95 10.77 8.12
C ALA A 137 -6.78 9.29 7.78
N MET A 138 -5.98 9.00 6.74
CA MET A 138 -5.57 7.64 6.41
C MET A 138 -4.79 7.03 7.58
N LEU A 139 -3.61 7.54 7.89
CA LEU A 139 -2.67 6.90 8.83
C LEU A 139 -3.14 6.86 10.28
N SER A 140 -3.82 7.91 10.76
CA SER A 140 -4.16 8.06 12.17
C SER A 140 -5.57 7.63 12.53
N ILE A 141 -6.50 7.58 11.57
CA ILE A 141 -7.90 7.21 11.84
C ILE A 141 -8.23 5.88 11.16
N THR A 142 -8.04 5.81 9.84
CA THR A 142 -8.49 4.66 9.06
C THR A 142 -7.72 3.40 9.42
N PHE A 143 -6.41 3.51 9.61
CA PHE A 143 -5.56 2.34 9.88
C PHE A 143 -5.90 1.73 11.25
N PRO A 144 -5.92 2.50 12.36
CA PRO A 144 -6.35 1.97 13.65
C PRO A 144 -7.77 1.41 13.62
N LEU A 145 -8.68 2.01 12.86
CA LEU A 145 -10.05 1.51 12.73
C LEU A 145 -10.10 0.16 12.00
N ILE A 146 -9.35 0.01 10.90
CA ILE A 146 -9.20 -1.27 10.18
C ILE A 146 -8.63 -2.33 11.12
N VAL A 147 -7.57 -2.00 11.86
CA VAL A 147 -6.92 -2.94 12.80
C VAL A 147 -7.87 -3.30 13.95
N ALA A 148 -8.53 -2.32 14.57
CA ALA A 148 -9.49 -2.56 15.63
C ALA A 148 -10.63 -3.47 15.15
N TYR A 149 -11.14 -3.25 13.93
CA TYR A 149 -12.20 -4.08 13.36
C TYR A 149 -11.72 -5.50 12.99
N ALA A 150 -10.61 -5.62 12.26
CA ALA A 150 -10.13 -6.89 11.73
C ALA A 150 -9.44 -7.76 12.78
N GLU A 151 -8.60 -7.17 13.63
CA GLU A 151 -7.81 -7.88 14.64
C GLU A 151 -8.44 -7.80 16.04
N GLY A 152 -8.92 -6.62 16.43
CA GLY A 152 -9.53 -6.42 17.75
C GLY A 152 -10.90 -7.12 17.89
N PHE A 153 -11.80 -6.87 16.93
CA PHE A 153 -13.14 -7.45 16.90
C PHE A 153 -13.24 -8.72 16.04
N ALA A 154 -12.14 -9.19 15.46
CA ALA A 154 -12.12 -10.38 14.61
C ALA A 154 -13.22 -10.36 13.51
N PHE A 155 -13.43 -9.19 12.89
CA PHE A 155 -14.44 -8.92 11.85
C PHE A 155 -15.91 -8.88 12.33
N TRP A 156 -16.17 -8.95 13.64
CA TRP A 156 -17.50 -8.73 14.22
C TRP A 156 -17.93 -7.26 14.03
N PRO A 157 -19.19 -6.95 13.67
CA PRO A 157 -20.35 -7.84 13.58
C PRO A 157 -20.62 -8.43 12.18
N LEU A 158 -19.87 -8.06 11.15
CA LEU A 158 -20.17 -8.45 9.76
C LEU A 158 -19.77 -9.89 9.45
N LYS A 159 -18.86 -10.48 10.22
CA LYS A 159 -18.54 -11.90 10.12
C LYS A 159 -19.63 -12.70 10.84
N ASN A 160 -20.53 -13.31 10.07
CA ASN A 160 -21.42 -14.34 10.60
C ASN A 160 -20.56 -15.51 11.10
N ASP A 161 -20.79 -15.91 12.34
CA ASP A 161 -20.27 -17.15 12.93
C ASP A 161 -21.13 -18.37 12.51
N ASP A 162 -21.82 -18.27 11.38
CA ASP A 162 -22.71 -19.32 10.89
C ASP A 162 -21.92 -20.28 9.99
N ARG A 163 -21.32 -21.31 10.61
CA ARG A 163 -20.94 -22.64 10.07
C ARG A 163 -20.21 -23.40 11.20
N HIS A 164 -20.77 -24.42 11.85
CA HIS A 164 -21.28 -25.70 11.32
C HIS A 164 -20.45 -26.25 10.15
#